data_AF-A0AA43G3X3-F1
#
_entry.id   AF-A0AA43G3X3-F1
#
_cell.length_a   1.000
_cell.length_b   1.000
_cell.length_c   1.000
_cell.angle_alpha   90.00
_cell.angle_beta   90.00
_cell.angle_gamma   90.00
#
_symmetry.space_group_name_H-M   'P 1'
#
loop_
_entity.id
_entity.type
_entity.pdbx_description
1 polymer ?
#
loop_
_entity_poly.entity_id
_entity_poly.type
_entity_poly.pdbx_seq_one_letter_code
_entity_poly.pdbx_strand_id
1 'polypeptide(L)'
;KMTNEYDDQWKEWFKAFAAHLKKIPYRYIKIDWTPYIDLYARGMSPIEAAKSLEWSECYTQAHSEIQSAIKHQLDIHLPQYPKERYLQFTPRIFLTPELTSNKVTDIHFEFIGPDWAKPNGNLKTKRFWPNKRYVSVHLETSPKSRGWYAVIPDEVDCFQVSYKWTSQSHSFASVTHHMTYQLEPNIECAQDWLYGNECMKHSDSSKLAMAADEYSFNRLECLTHGKHLTNEEIIALDRFKAGITSIHIDENGVIIHEERTLTASNSFACVGIIL
;
A
#
# COMPACT_ATOMS: atom_id res chain seq x y z
N LYS A 1 28.13 -7.93 -1.63
CA LYS A 1 29.09 -8.03 -2.76
C LYS A 1 29.38 -9.51 -2.95
N MET A 2 29.33 -10.04 -4.18
CA MET A 2 29.88 -11.38 -4.46
C MET A 2 31.33 -11.38 -3.98
N THR A 3 31.60 -12.08 -2.89
CA THR A 3 32.94 -12.63 -2.67
C THR A 3 33.16 -13.62 -3.81
N ASN A 4 34.38 -13.70 -4.34
CA ASN A 4 34.74 -14.55 -5.49
C ASN A 4 34.68 -16.07 -5.14
N GLU A 5 33.74 -16.49 -4.30
CA GLU A 5 33.74 -17.76 -3.57
C GLU A 5 32.88 -18.86 -4.23
N TYR A 6 32.25 -18.57 -5.37
CA TYR A 6 31.47 -19.56 -6.11
C TYR A 6 32.17 -19.99 -7.41
N ASP A 7 32.05 -21.28 -7.74
CA ASP A 7 32.67 -21.90 -8.89
C ASP A 7 32.14 -21.36 -10.24
N ASP A 8 32.82 -21.71 -11.33
CA ASP A 8 32.45 -21.24 -12.66
C ASP A 8 31.10 -21.80 -13.13
N GLN A 9 30.70 -22.97 -12.62
CA GLN A 9 29.40 -23.58 -12.93
C GLN A 9 28.24 -22.72 -12.40
N TRP A 10 28.33 -22.24 -11.16
CA TRP A 10 27.35 -21.31 -10.60
C TRP A 10 27.27 -20.02 -11.40
N LYS A 11 28.42 -19.44 -11.79
CA LYS A 11 28.45 -18.17 -12.55
C LYS A 11 27.77 -18.32 -13.91
N GLU A 12 28.02 -19.42 -14.62
CA GLU A 12 27.37 -19.72 -15.89
C GLU A 12 25.88 -19.95 -15.72
N TRP A 13 25.49 -20.73 -14.71
CA TRP A 13 24.10 -20.99 -14.37
C TRP A 13 23.36 -19.67 -14.06
N PHE A 14 23.94 -18.83 -13.20
CA PHE A 14 23.33 -17.58 -12.75
C PHE A 14 23.19 -16.58 -13.90
N LYS A 15 24.19 -16.52 -14.79
CA LYS A 15 24.12 -15.68 -16.00
C LYS A 15 22.97 -16.10 -16.91
N ALA A 16 22.78 -17.41 -17.13
CA ALA A 16 21.66 -17.93 -17.92
C ALA A 16 20.31 -17.66 -17.21
N PHE A 17 20.25 -17.87 -15.90
CA PHE A 17 19.05 -17.64 -15.08
C PHE A 17 18.64 -16.16 -15.16
N ALA A 18 19.59 -15.24 -14.98
CA ALA A 18 19.37 -13.81 -15.09
C ALA A 18 18.79 -13.40 -16.46
N ALA A 19 19.28 -14.01 -17.55
CA ALA A 19 18.78 -13.76 -18.89
C ALA A 19 17.34 -14.25 -19.11
N HIS A 20 16.95 -15.35 -18.46
CA HIS A 20 15.56 -15.81 -18.45
C HIS A 20 14.67 -14.94 -17.57
N LEU A 21 15.12 -14.61 -16.36
CA LEU A 21 14.37 -13.80 -15.41
C LEU A 21 14.05 -12.40 -15.98
N LYS A 22 14.98 -11.77 -16.70
CA LYS A 22 14.79 -10.46 -17.35
C LYS A 22 13.64 -10.44 -18.37
N LYS A 23 13.23 -11.60 -18.89
CA LYS A 23 12.09 -11.72 -19.81
C LYS A 23 10.74 -11.71 -19.08
N ILE A 24 10.73 -11.95 -17.76
CA ILE A 24 9.54 -11.93 -16.94
C ILE A 24 9.28 -10.47 -16.51
N PRO A 25 8.13 -9.87 -16.88
CA PRO A 25 7.81 -8.50 -16.54
C PRO A 25 7.93 -8.21 -15.05
N TYR A 26 8.52 -7.07 -14.69
CA TYR A 26 8.65 -6.59 -13.29
C TYR A 26 9.44 -7.52 -12.36
N ARG A 27 10.18 -8.51 -12.90
CA ARG A 27 11.11 -9.32 -12.13
C ARG A 27 12.52 -8.80 -12.27
N TYR A 28 13.22 -8.79 -11.15
CA TYR A 28 14.61 -8.39 -11.03
C TYR A 28 15.33 -9.33 -10.06
N ILE A 29 16.65 -9.29 -10.12
CA ILE A 29 17.52 -10.01 -9.19
C ILE A 29 17.66 -9.15 -7.94
N LYS A 30 17.25 -9.70 -6.80
CA LYS A 30 17.35 -9.04 -5.50
C LYS A 30 18.80 -8.96 -5.00
N ILE A 31 19.04 -8.05 -4.06
CA ILE A 31 20.36 -7.92 -3.41
C ILE A 31 20.65 -9.12 -2.50
N ASP A 32 19.61 -9.76 -1.95
CA ASP A 32 19.73 -11.05 -1.26
C ASP A 32 19.71 -12.21 -2.27
N TRP A 33 20.82 -12.96 -2.29
CA TRP A 33 21.08 -14.02 -3.25
C TRP A 33 20.72 -15.40 -2.69
N THR A 34 20.44 -15.49 -1.40
CA THR A 34 20.12 -16.74 -0.70
C THR A 34 19.06 -17.57 -1.43
N PRO A 35 17.95 -16.97 -1.92
CA PRO A 35 16.93 -17.75 -2.64
C PRO A 35 17.45 -18.35 -3.94
N TYR A 36 18.33 -17.66 -4.67
CA TYR A 36 18.86 -18.15 -5.94
C TYR A 36 19.89 -19.27 -5.73
N ILE A 37 20.66 -19.19 -4.65
CA ILE A 37 21.60 -20.24 -4.25
C ILE A 37 20.84 -21.54 -3.93
N ASP A 38 19.71 -21.45 -3.21
CA ASP A 38 18.85 -22.62 -2.94
C ASP A 38 18.35 -23.28 -4.24
N LEU A 39 17.88 -22.47 -5.21
CA LEU A 39 17.39 -22.99 -6.50
C LEU A 39 18.48 -23.77 -7.26
N TYR A 40 19.71 -23.28 -7.25
CA TYR A 40 20.85 -23.97 -7.86
C TYR A 40 21.28 -25.20 -7.08
N ALA A 41 21.38 -25.13 -5.76
CA ALA A 41 21.75 -26.27 -4.91
C ALA A 41 20.76 -27.43 -5.06
N ARG A 42 19.50 -27.14 -5.40
CA ARG A 42 18.45 -28.13 -5.72
C ARG A 42 18.56 -28.71 -7.13
N GLY A 43 19.56 -28.31 -7.92
CA GLY A 43 19.81 -28.83 -9.27
C GLY A 43 18.83 -28.33 -10.33
N MET A 44 18.09 -27.25 -10.07
CA MET A 44 17.19 -26.68 -11.09
C MET A 44 17.98 -26.15 -12.27
N SER A 45 17.49 -26.34 -13.49
CA SER A 45 18.06 -25.62 -14.63
C SER A 45 17.74 -24.11 -14.57
N PRO A 46 18.52 -23.25 -15.23
CA PRO A 46 18.29 -21.80 -15.22
C PRO A 46 16.87 -21.39 -15.66
N ILE A 47 16.28 -22.10 -16.63
CA ILE A 47 14.93 -21.82 -17.12
C ILE A 47 13.85 -22.28 -16.14
N GLU A 48 14.03 -23.42 -15.46
CA GLU A 48 13.10 -23.90 -14.44
C GLU A 48 13.09 -22.98 -13.22
N ALA A 49 14.27 -22.54 -12.77
CA ALA A 49 14.40 -21.57 -11.70
C ALA A 49 13.70 -20.25 -12.06
N ALA A 50 13.88 -19.73 -13.28
CA ALA A 50 13.18 -18.51 -13.72
C ALA A 50 11.66 -18.68 -13.75
N LYS A 51 11.16 -19.81 -14.28
CA LYS A 51 9.72 -20.13 -14.29
C LYS A 51 9.12 -20.22 -12.89
N SER A 52 9.86 -20.76 -11.93
CA SER A 52 9.41 -20.83 -10.52
C SER A 52 9.18 -19.45 -9.89
N LEU A 53 9.76 -18.41 -10.48
CA LEU A 53 9.62 -17.02 -10.06
C LEU A 53 8.61 -16.24 -10.92
N GLU A 54 7.88 -16.87 -11.84
CA GLU A 54 6.81 -16.18 -12.56
C GLU A 54 5.72 -15.65 -11.61
N TRP A 55 5.01 -14.61 -12.05
CA TRP A 55 3.87 -14.12 -11.30
C TRP A 55 2.73 -15.13 -11.38
N SER A 56 2.08 -15.41 -10.26
CA SER A 56 0.80 -16.13 -10.28
C SER A 56 -0.26 -15.32 -11.01
N GLU A 57 -1.26 -16.02 -11.55
CA GLU A 57 -2.36 -15.43 -12.33
C GLU A 57 -3.05 -14.25 -11.62
N CYS A 58 -3.24 -14.36 -10.30
CA CYS A 58 -3.86 -13.30 -9.50
C CYS A 58 -3.08 -11.97 -9.53
N TYR A 59 -1.74 -12.00 -9.64
CA TYR A 59 -0.95 -10.78 -9.77
C TYR A 59 -1.05 -10.17 -11.16
N THR A 60 -1.12 -11.00 -12.20
CA THR A 60 -1.34 -10.55 -13.58
C THR A 60 -2.71 -9.88 -13.74
N GLN A 61 -3.74 -10.44 -13.09
CA GLN A 61 -5.07 -9.82 -13.03
C GLN A 61 -5.03 -8.49 -12.27
N ALA A 62 -4.41 -8.45 -11.08
CA ALA A 62 -4.27 -7.22 -10.29
C ALA A 62 -3.59 -6.10 -11.07
N HIS A 63 -2.52 -6.43 -11.82
CA HIS A 63 -1.83 -5.49 -12.67
C HIS A 63 -2.77 -4.89 -13.74
N SER A 64 -3.54 -5.74 -14.41
CA SER A 64 -4.47 -5.34 -15.46
C SER A 64 -5.57 -4.42 -14.92
N GLU A 65 -6.05 -4.69 -13.69
CA GLU A 65 -7.03 -3.84 -13.01
C GLU A 65 -6.47 -2.47 -12.65
N ILE A 66 -5.22 -2.40 -12.19
CA ILE A 66 -4.54 -1.12 -11.88
C ILE A 66 -4.33 -0.31 -13.16
N GLN A 67 -3.84 -0.94 -14.23
CA GLN A 67 -3.70 -0.28 -15.53
C GLN A 67 -5.04 0.24 -16.05
N SER A 68 -6.10 -0.55 -15.93
CA SER A 68 -7.45 -0.14 -16.31
C SER A 68 -7.93 1.04 -15.45
N ALA A 69 -7.74 0.99 -14.14
CA ALA A 69 -8.14 2.07 -13.24
C ALA A 69 -7.38 3.37 -13.53
N ILE A 70 -6.06 3.31 -13.72
CA ILE A 70 -5.24 4.46 -14.10
C ILE A 70 -5.70 5.03 -15.44
N LYS A 71 -5.90 4.17 -16.44
CA LYS A 71 -6.41 4.59 -17.75
C LYS A 71 -7.75 5.31 -17.64
N HIS A 72 -8.69 4.77 -16.87
CA HIS A 72 -10.01 5.36 -16.74
C HIS A 72 -10.02 6.65 -15.91
N GLN A 73 -9.16 6.77 -14.89
CA GLN A 73 -9.13 7.93 -14.01
C GLN A 73 -8.31 9.10 -14.59
N LEU A 74 -7.20 8.79 -15.26
CA LEU A 74 -6.24 9.79 -15.75
C LEU A 74 -6.31 9.98 -17.28
N ASP A 75 -7.12 9.18 -17.98
CA ASP A 75 -7.24 9.18 -19.44
C ASP A 75 -5.90 8.96 -20.19
N ILE A 76 -5.06 8.07 -19.64
CA ILE A 76 -3.74 7.75 -20.20
C ILE A 76 -3.61 6.27 -20.57
N HIS A 77 -2.85 6.00 -21.63
CA HIS A 77 -2.41 4.64 -21.91
C HIS A 77 -1.11 4.34 -21.17
N LEU A 78 -1.18 3.52 -20.12
CA LEU A 78 -0.02 3.21 -19.30
C LEU A 78 0.89 2.17 -19.99
N PRO A 79 2.14 2.51 -20.35
CA PRO A 79 3.07 1.53 -20.91
C PRO A 79 3.45 0.47 -19.88
N GLN A 80 4.10 -0.61 -20.32
CA GLN A 80 4.59 -1.66 -19.42
C GLN A 80 5.65 -1.15 -18.43
N TYR A 81 6.47 -0.19 -18.81
CA TYR A 81 7.42 0.46 -17.91
C TYR A 81 7.24 1.98 -18.01
N PRO A 82 6.29 2.55 -17.26
CA PRO A 82 6.09 4.00 -17.16
C PRO A 82 7.36 4.70 -16.70
N LYS A 83 7.55 5.92 -17.21
CA LYS A 83 8.62 6.81 -16.75
C LYS A 83 8.14 7.73 -15.64
N GLU A 84 6.85 8.05 -15.68
CA GLU A 84 6.18 8.87 -14.68
C GLU A 84 5.94 8.08 -13.40
N ARG A 85 5.91 8.81 -12.29
CA ARG A 85 5.64 8.27 -10.96
C ARG A 85 4.15 8.41 -10.65
N TYR A 86 3.54 7.37 -10.10
CA TYR A 86 2.13 7.37 -9.76
C TYR A 86 1.94 7.01 -8.29
N LEU A 87 0.97 7.65 -7.63
CA LEU A 87 0.60 7.33 -6.27
C LEU A 87 -0.83 6.83 -6.23
N GLN A 88 -1.03 5.69 -5.56
CA GLN A 88 -2.35 5.20 -5.18
C GLN A 88 -2.68 5.63 -3.76
N PHE A 89 -3.81 6.33 -3.62
CA PHE A 89 -4.39 6.68 -2.33
C PHE A 89 -5.54 5.73 -1.99
N THR A 90 -5.41 4.88 -0.98
CA THR A 90 -6.49 3.97 -0.51
C THR A 90 -6.91 4.24 0.94
N PRO A 91 -7.38 5.45 1.28
CA PRO A 91 -7.79 5.74 2.64
C PRO A 91 -8.98 4.86 3.05
N ARG A 92 -8.95 4.38 4.30
CA ARG A 92 -10.00 3.56 4.90
C ARG A 92 -10.10 3.87 6.38
N ILE A 93 -11.30 3.76 6.93
CA ILE A 93 -11.57 3.74 8.36
C ILE A 93 -12.23 2.41 8.71
N PHE A 94 -11.60 1.66 9.60
CA PHE A 94 -12.17 0.48 10.22
C PHE A 94 -13.08 0.90 11.39
N LEU A 95 -14.30 0.41 11.34
CA LEU A 95 -15.35 0.70 12.30
C LEU A 95 -15.31 -0.31 13.44
N THR A 96 -15.73 0.11 14.63
CA THR A 96 -16.02 -0.84 15.72
C THR A 96 -17.21 -1.73 15.33
N PRO A 97 -17.38 -2.91 15.95
CA PRO A 97 -18.53 -3.78 15.70
C PRO A 97 -19.88 -3.04 15.76
N GLU A 98 -20.07 -2.14 16.72
CA GLU A 98 -21.29 -1.34 16.89
C GLU A 98 -21.53 -0.43 15.69
N LEU A 99 -20.47 0.22 15.20
CA LEU A 99 -20.51 1.15 14.07
C LEU A 99 -20.58 0.43 12.70
N THR A 100 -20.30 -0.87 12.62
CA THR A 100 -20.48 -1.63 11.37
C THR A 100 -21.94 -1.66 10.90
N SER A 101 -22.89 -1.49 11.82
CA SER A 101 -24.32 -1.40 11.52
C SER A 101 -24.72 -0.06 10.88
N ASN A 102 -23.90 0.99 11.05
CA ASN A 102 -24.20 2.31 10.49
C ASN A 102 -24.33 2.26 8.98
N LYS A 103 -25.22 3.10 8.44
CA LYS A 103 -25.33 3.29 6.99
C LYS A 103 -24.03 3.92 6.49
N VAL A 104 -23.45 3.38 5.42
CA VAL A 104 -22.22 3.95 4.83
C VAL A 104 -22.43 5.40 4.42
N THR A 105 -23.65 5.77 4.02
CA THR A 105 -24.04 7.14 3.68
C THR A 105 -23.94 8.13 4.84
N ASP A 106 -23.87 7.67 6.09
CA ASP A 106 -23.65 8.52 7.26
C ASP A 106 -22.17 8.93 7.40
N ILE A 107 -21.27 8.12 6.85
CA ILE A 107 -19.82 8.28 6.96
C ILE A 107 -19.32 9.11 5.79
N HIS A 108 -18.68 10.23 6.12
CA HIS A 108 -18.15 11.19 5.17
C HIS A 108 -16.63 11.20 5.24
N PHE A 109 -16.04 11.43 4.08
CA PHE A 109 -14.60 11.53 3.91
C PHE A 109 -14.25 12.83 3.20
N GLU A 110 -13.23 13.51 3.72
CA GLU A 110 -12.63 14.68 3.10
C GLU A 110 -11.13 14.45 2.97
N PHE A 111 -10.59 14.83 1.81
CA PHE A 111 -9.16 14.82 1.51
C PHE A 111 -8.65 16.25 1.38
N ILE A 112 -7.60 16.57 2.11
CA ILE A 112 -6.89 17.84 2.01
C ILE A 112 -5.44 17.52 1.65
N GLY A 113 -4.94 18.10 0.57
CA GLY A 113 -3.59 17.80 0.06
C GLY A 113 -3.22 18.70 -1.11
N PRO A 114 -2.02 18.53 -1.67
CA PRO A 114 -1.55 19.32 -2.80
C PRO A 114 -2.44 19.08 -4.03
N ASP A 115 -2.52 20.08 -4.91
CA ASP A 115 -3.45 20.04 -6.05
C ASP A 115 -3.23 18.84 -6.98
N TRP A 116 -1.98 18.43 -7.20
CA TRP A 116 -1.64 17.26 -8.02
C TRP A 116 -2.16 15.94 -7.42
N ALA A 117 -2.35 15.87 -6.10
CA ALA A 117 -2.80 14.67 -5.40
C ALA A 117 -4.32 14.58 -5.26
N LYS A 118 -5.04 15.67 -5.56
CA LYS A 118 -6.50 15.71 -5.38
C LYS A 118 -7.19 14.75 -6.35
N PRO A 119 -8.25 14.06 -5.90
CA PRO A 119 -9.03 13.18 -6.77
C PRO A 119 -9.68 13.98 -7.90
N ASN A 120 -9.55 13.51 -9.15
CA ASN A 120 -10.30 14.04 -10.27
C ASN A 120 -11.73 13.47 -10.28
N GLY A 121 -12.60 14.05 -9.45
CA GLY A 121 -14.01 13.65 -9.34
C GLY A 121 -14.48 13.54 -7.90
N ASN A 122 -15.75 13.16 -7.73
CA ASN A 122 -16.36 13.04 -6.40
C ASN A 122 -15.97 11.73 -5.73
N LEU A 123 -15.45 11.84 -4.51
CA LEU A 123 -15.27 10.69 -3.64
C LEU A 123 -16.59 10.29 -2.99
N LYS A 124 -16.82 8.99 -2.91
CA LYS A 124 -17.95 8.38 -2.21
C LYS A 124 -17.42 7.29 -1.27
N THR A 125 -18.08 7.11 -0.13
CA THR A 125 -17.75 6.06 0.82
C THR A 125 -18.42 4.74 0.45
N LYS A 126 -17.71 3.62 0.65
CA LYS A 126 -18.19 2.26 0.34
C LYS A 126 -17.54 1.23 1.26
N ARG A 127 -18.27 0.16 1.57
CA ARG A 127 -17.71 -1.07 2.14
C ARG A 127 -17.32 -2.01 1.00
N PHE A 128 -16.05 -2.37 0.92
CA PHE A 128 -15.55 -3.32 -0.06
C PHE A 128 -15.60 -4.75 0.52
N TRP A 129 -15.93 -5.74 -0.33
CA TRP A 129 -15.79 -7.15 0.03
C TRP A 129 -14.30 -7.53 0.08
N PRO A 130 -13.87 -8.52 0.89
CA PRO A 130 -14.63 -9.34 1.85
C PRO A 130 -14.89 -8.66 3.19
N ASN A 131 -14.15 -7.60 3.52
CA ASN A 131 -14.14 -7.07 4.87
C ASN A 131 -15.10 -5.89 5.04
N LYS A 132 -16.35 -6.19 5.44
CA LYS A 132 -17.38 -5.20 5.76
C LYS A 132 -17.06 -4.34 7.01
N ARG A 133 -15.99 -4.62 7.75
CA ARG A 133 -15.63 -3.89 8.97
C ARG A 133 -14.96 -2.54 8.70
N TYR A 134 -14.52 -2.28 7.47
CA TYR A 134 -14.02 -0.96 7.09
C TYR A 134 -14.88 -0.28 6.04
N VAL A 135 -14.90 1.04 6.11
CA VAL A 135 -15.39 1.92 5.06
C VAL A 135 -14.17 2.54 4.40
N SER A 136 -14.14 2.48 3.08
CA SER A 136 -13.12 3.11 2.27
C SER A 136 -13.79 4.06 1.28
N VAL A 137 -12.98 4.71 0.45
CA VAL A 137 -13.46 5.64 -0.56
C VAL A 137 -13.25 5.08 -1.95
N HIS A 138 -13.99 5.63 -2.89
CA HIS A 138 -13.82 5.42 -4.31
C HIS A 138 -14.27 6.65 -5.07
N LEU A 139 -13.76 6.80 -6.29
CA LEU A 139 -14.32 7.75 -7.25
C LEU A 139 -15.67 7.24 -7.74
N GLU A 140 -16.64 8.14 -7.82
CA GLU A 140 -17.98 7.86 -8.36
C GLU A 140 -17.92 7.31 -9.80
N THR A 141 -16.92 7.74 -10.58
CA THR A 141 -16.64 7.27 -11.95
C THR A 141 -15.95 5.91 -12.01
N SER A 142 -15.41 5.41 -10.89
CA SER A 142 -14.67 4.14 -10.81
C SER A 142 -15.08 3.32 -9.58
N PRO A 143 -16.37 2.91 -9.47
CA PRO A 143 -16.93 2.38 -8.22
C PRO A 143 -16.45 0.96 -7.83
N LYS A 144 -15.66 0.33 -8.69
CA LYS A 144 -15.00 -0.95 -8.40
C LYS A 144 -13.62 -0.76 -7.79
N SER A 145 -12.98 0.38 -8.00
CA SER A 145 -11.63 0.65 -7.53
C SER A 145 -11.70 1.36 -6.18
N ARG A 146 -10.94 0.86 -5.22
CA ARG A 146 -10.74 1.54 -3.96
C ARG A 146 -9.74 2.68 -4.16
N GLY A 147 -10.06 3.85 -3.62
CA GLY A 147 -9.19 4.99 -3.68
C GLY A 147 -9.18 5.71 -5.03
N TRP A 148 -8.07 6.40 -5.29
CA TRP A 148 -7.78 7.05 -6.57
C TRP A 148 -6.27 7.05 -6.85
N TYR A 149 -5.92 7.36 -8.09
CA TYR A 149 -4.54 7.52 -8.53
C TYR A 149 -4.23 8.99 -8.83
N ALA A 150 -2.98 9.38 -8.60
CA ALA A 150 -2.45 10.68 -8.93
C ALA A 150 -1.07 10.54 -9.60
N VAL A 151 -0.75 11.47 -10.51
CA VAL A 151 0.59 11.60 -11.09
C VAL A 151 1.43 12.43 -10.12
N ILE A 152 2.59 11.92 -9.72
CA ILE A 152 3.51 12.61 -8.82
C ILE A 152 4.46 13.47 -9.68
N PRO A 153 4.51 14.80 -9.48
CA PRO A 153 5.50 15.66 -10.16
C PRO A 153 6.93 15.22 -9.84
N ASP A 154 7.86 15.36 -10.78
CA ASP A 154 9.25 14.85 -10.66
C ASP A 154 10.02 15.46 -9.49
N GLU A 155 9.69 16.68 -9.09
CA GLU A 155 10.31 17.42 -7.99
C GLU A 155 9.78 17.05 -6.60
N VAL A 156 8.70 16.26 -6.53
CA VAL A 156 8.06 15.91 -5.25
C VAL A 156 8.64 14.61 -4.72
N ASP A 157 9.45 14.72 -3.67
CA ASP A 157 9.93 13.57 -2.90
C ASP A 157 9.33 13.51 -1.49
N CYS A 158 8.70 14.58 -1.03
CA CYS A 158 7.98 14.62 0.25
C CYS A 158 6.74 15.49 0.12
N PHE A 159 5.62 15.05 0.70
CA PHE A 159 4.38 15.83 0.70
C PHE A 159 3.49 15.48 1.90
N GLN A 160 2.56 16.38 2.20
CA GLN A 160 1.63 16.22 3.31
C GLN A 160 0.19 16.14 2.80
N VAL A 161 -0.61 15.30 3.45
CA VAL A 161 -2.05 15.20 3.22
C VAL A 161 -2.78 15.04 4.54
N SER A 162 -4.08 15.33 4.54
CA SER A 162 -4.96 15.07 5.67
C SER A 162 -6.19 14.29 5.21
N TYR A 163 -6.49 13.22 5.91
CA TYR A 163 -7.69 12.42 5.75
C TYR A 163 -8.64 12.72 6.89
N LYS A 164 -9.84 13.21 6.60
CA LYS A 164 -10.83 13.52 7.62
C LYS A 164 -12.07 12.66 7.44
N TRP A 165 -12.45 11.97 8.52
CA TRP A 165 -13.63 11.13 8.61
C TRP A 165 -14.62 11.73 9.59
N THR A 166 -15.88 11.84 9.19
CA THR A 166 -16.95 12.37 10.04
C THR A 166 -18.22 11.55 9.91
N SER A 167 -19.06 11.56 10.94
CA SER A 167 -20.42 11.02 10.92
C SER A 167 -21.45 12.15 10.91
N GLN A 168 -22.41 12.12 9.98
CA GLN A 168 -23.52 13.09 9.96
C GLN A 168 -24.42 12.98 11.19
N SER A 169 -24.66 11.75 11.65
CA SER A 169 -25.43 11.46 12.87
C SER A 169 -24.62 11.61 14.16
N HIS A 170 -23.35 12.02 14.07
CA HIS A 170 -22.42 12.06 15.20
C HIS A 170 -22.27 10.70 15.91
N SER A 171 -22.45 9.60 15.19
CA SER A 171 -22.31 8.24 15.71
C SER A 171 -20.88 7.90 16.17
N PHE A 172 -19.89 8.64 15.67
CA PHE A 172 -18.52 8.63 16.16
C PHE A 172 -17.91 10.03 16.03
N ALA A 173 -16.94 10.33 16.90
CA ALA A 173 -16.21 11.59 16.89
C ALA A 173 -15.38 11.74 15.61
N SER A 174 -15.15 12.97 15.17
CA SER A 174 -14.38 13.19 13.93
C SER A 174 -12.96 12.64 14.06
N VAL A 175 -12.43 12.05 12.99
CA VAL A 175 -11.06 11.53 12.94
C VAL A 175 -10.31 12.24 11.83
N THR A 176 -9.29 13.00 12.18
CA THR A 176 -8.39 13.67 11.23
C THR A 176 -7.01 13.03 11.30
N HIS A 177 -6.50 12.61 10.16
CA HIS A 177 -5.20 11.96 10.05
C HIS A 177 -4.29 12.76 9.14
N HIS A 178 -3.33 13.46 9.74
CA HIS A 178 -2.26 14.17 9.06
C HIS A 178 -1.13 13.19 8.71
N MET A 179 -0.90 12.99 7.42
CA MET A 179 0.16 12.14 6.91
C MET A 179 1.25 13.00 6.27
N THR A 180 2.50 12.74 6.62
CA THR A 180 3.65 13.14 5.82
C THR A 180 4.19 11.90 5.11
N TYR A 181 4.26 11.94 3.78
CA TYR A 181 4.83 10.87 2.98
C TYR A 181 6.19 11.29 2.44
N GLN A 182 7.21 10.50 2.73
CA GLN A 182 8.52 10.54 2.07
C GLN A 182 8.53 9.49 0.97
N LEU A 183 8.88 9.86 -0.26
CA LEU A 183 8.98 8.94 -1.39
C LEU A 183 10.42 8.50 -1.54
N GLU A 184 10.61 7.19 -1.70
CA GLU A 184 11.93 6.61 -1.96
C GLU A 184 11.87 5.68 -3.19
N PRO A 185 12.86 5.76 -4.09
CA PRO A 185 12.97 4.80 -5.17
C PRO A 185 13.30 3.41 -4.61
N ASN A 186 12.85 2.35 -5.29
CA ASN A 186 13.34 1.02 -4.98
C ASN A 186 14.76 0.85 -5.51
N ILE A 187 15.73 0.77 -4.59
CA ILE A 187 17.15 0.57 -4.93
C ILE A 187 17.42 -0.77 -5.63
N GLU A 188 16.55 -1.78 -5.45
CA GLU A 188 16.68 -3.07 -6.11
C GLU A 188 16.09 -3.07 -7.53
N CYS A 189 15.17 -2.13 -7.83
CA CYS A 189 14.48 -2.06 -9.12
C CYS A 189 14.16 -0.62 -9.51
N ALA A 190 15.05 0.00 -10.28
CA ALA A 190 14.85 1.35 -10.82
C ALA A 190 13.65 1.49 -11.77
N GLN A 191 13.03 0.37 -12.18
CA GLN A 191 11.82 0.36 -13.01
C GLN A 191 10.53 0.42 -12.18
N ASP A 192 10.62 0.39 -10.85
CA ASP A 192 9.46 0.54 -9.98
C ASP A 192 8.95 1.99 -9.99
N TRP A 193 7.67 2.16 -10.32
CA TRP A 193 7.07 3.47 -10.62
C TRP A 193 5.82 3.79 -9.80
N LEU A 194 5.16 2.77 -9.23
CA LEU A 194 3.94 2.93 -8.45
C LEU A 194 4.25 3.01 -6.96
N TYR A 195 3.80 4.09 -6.34
CA TYR A 195 3.77 4.27 -4.89
C TYR A 195 2.35 3.96 -4.40
N GLY A 196 2.23 3.41 -3.20
CA GLY A 196 0.91 3.18 -2.59
C GLY A 196 0.98 3.29 -1.09
N ASN A 197 -0.02 3.94 -0.49
CA ASN A 197 -0.11 4.06 0.96
C ASN A 197 -0.52 2.75 1.67
N GLU A 198 -0.97 1.74 0.93
CA GLU A 198 -1.11 0.34 1.38
C GLU A 198 0.16 -0.51 1.12
N CYS A 199 1.19 0.03 0.46
CA CYS A 199 2.29 -0.78 -0.07
C CYS A 199 3.40 -1.14 0.91
N MET A 200 3.39 -0.61 2.13
CA MET A 200 4.44 -0.89 3.11
C MET A 200 3.96 -1.94 4.12
N LYS A 201 3.84 -3.20 3.65
CA LYS A 201 3.90 -4.33 4.58
C LYS A 201 5.28 -4.26 5.22
N HIS A 202 5.33 -4.11 6.54
CA HIS A 202 6.53 -4.45 7.29
C HIS A 202 6.96 -5.84 6.82
N SER A 203 8.12 -5.92 6.17
CA SER A 203 8.67 -7.11 5.52
C SER A 203 9.20 -8.12 6.55
N ASP A 204 8.43 -8.36 7.61
CA ASP A 204 8.65 -9.51 8.47
C ASP A 204 7.85 -10.67 7.90
N SER A 205 8.49 -11.48 7.05
CA SER A 205 7.92 -12.67 6.43
C SER A 205 7.43 -13.71 7.44
N SER A 206 7.72 -13.54 8.75
CA SER A 206 7.21 -14.39 9.82
C SER A 206 5.78 -14.05 10.26
N LYS A 207 5.23 -12.90 9.85
CA LYS A 207 3.88 -12.45 10.24
C LYS A 207 2.94 -12.50 9.05
N LEU A 208 1.76 -13.08 9.24
CA LEU A 208 0.69 -13.07 8.23
C LEU A 208 0.41 -11.63 7.79
N ALA A 209 0.46 -11.39 6.48
CA ALA A 209 0.27 -10.07 5.88
C ALA A 209 -1.02 -9.36 6.30
N MET A 210 -2.07 -10.11 6.69
CA MET A 210 -3.32 -9.54 7.18
C MET A 210 -3.32 -9.22 8.67
N ALA A 211 -2.44 -9.82 9.46
CA ALA A 211 -2.42 -9.62 10.92
C ALA A 211 -1.90 -8.22 11.30
N ALA A 212 -1.05 -7.59 10.48
CA ALA A 212 -0.52 -6.25 10.76
C ALA A 212 -1.41 -5.11 10.28
N ASP A 213 -2.21 -5.33 9.23
CA ASP A 213 -3.23 -4.39 8.72
C ASP A 213 -4.27 -4.05 9.80
N GLU A 214 -4.46 -4.99 10.74
CA GLU A 214 -5.32 -4.85 11.91
C GLU A 214 -4.86 -3.81 12.93
N TYR A 215 -3.65 -3.25 12.78
CA TYR A 215 -3.04 -2.38 13.78
C TYR A 215 -2.98 -0.90 13.38
N SER A 216 -3.45 -0.53 12.18
CA SER A 216 -3.56 0.88 11.78
C SER A 216 -4.70 1.59 12.52
N PHE A 217 -4.47 2.81 13.03
CA PHE A 217 -5.47 3.65 13.72
C PHE A 217 -6.65 4.09 12.84
N ASN A 218 -6.70 3.60 11.61
CA ASN A 218 -7.95 3.50 10.87
C ASN A 218 -8.99 2.68 11.68
N ARG A 219 -8.61 1.79 12.61
CA ARG A 219 -9.52 1.17 13.59
C ARG A 219 -9.89 2.14 14.71
N LEU A 220 -11.13 2.64 14.70
CA LEU A 220 -11.73 3.35 15.83
C LEU A 220 -11.61 2.55 17.14
N GLU A 221 -11.69 1.22 17.05
CA GLU A 221 -11.50 0.29 18.17
C GLU A 221 -10.08 0.33 18.75
N CYS A 222 -9.05 0.63 17.96
CA CYS A 222 -7.68 0.74 18.45
C CYS A 222 -7.35 2.11 19.06
N LEU A 223 -8.15 3.13 18.75
CA LEU A 223 -8.06 4.46 19.35
C LEU A 223 -8.75 4.52 20.72
N THR A 224 -9.73 3.66 20.93
CA THR A 224 -10.64 3.76 22.07
C THR A 224 -10.70 2.48 22.90
N HIS A 225 -10.35 1.31 22.35
CA HIS A 225 -10.75 0.01 22.90
C HIS A 225 -12.24 -0.04 23.29
N GLY A 226 -13.09 0.74 22.61
CA GLY A 226 -14.50 0.94 22.97
C GLY A 226 -14.74 1.77 24.24
N LYS A 227 -13.75 2.56 24.70
CA LYS A 227 -13.75 3.37 25.94
C LYS A 227 -13.03 4.72 25.76
N HIS A 228 -13.24 5.65 26.69
CA HIS A 228 -12.39 6.84 26.83
C HIS A 228 -11.07 6.44 27.51
N LEU A 229 -9.93 6.85 26.91
CA LEU A 229 -8.58 6.62 27.42
C LEU A 229 -7.92 7.95 27.81
N THR A 230 -7.04 7.92 28.80
CA THR A 230 -6.18 9.04 29.21
C THR A 230 -4.97 9.20 28.28
N ASN A 231 -4.31 10.37 28.29
CA ASN A 231 -3.12 10.62 27.48
C ASN A 231 -1.98 9.64 27.81
N GLU A 232 -1.80 9.28 29.09
CA GLU A 232 -0.79 8.29 29.49
C GLU A 232 -1.10 6.88 28.97
N GLU A 233 -2.37 6.48 28.92
CA GLU A 233 -2.81 5.19 28.36
C GLU A 233 -2.62 5.13 26.84
N ILE A 234 -2.86 6.23 26.14
CA ILE A 234 -2.63 6.35 24.69
C ILE A 234 -1.14 6.23 24.37
N ILE A 235 -0.26 6.85 25.16
CA ILE A 235 1.20 6.80 25.00
C ILE A 235 1.75 5.40 25.31
N ALA A 236 1.13 4.67 26.24
CA ALA A 236 1.54 3.32 26.63
C ALA A 236 1.11 2.21 25.64
N LEU A 237 0.31 2.53 24.61
CA LEU A 237 -0.03 1.58 23.55
C LEU A 237 1.24 1.20 22.77
N ASP A 238 1.42 -0.10 22.49
CA ASP A 238 2.57 -0.74 21.81
C ASP A 238 3.01 -0.14 20.45
N ARG A 239 2.31 0.89 19.96
CA ARG A 239 2.17 1.26 18.55
C ARG A 239 2.83 2.59 18.14
N PHE A 240 3.61 3.22 19.02
CA PHE A 240 4.51 4.33 18.63
C PHE A 240 5.59 3.90 17.61
N LYS A 241 5.81 2.58 17.42
CA LYS A 241 6.89 2.03 16.58
C LYS A 241 6.61 2.00 15.07
N ALA A 242 5.45 2.47 14.59
CA ALA A 242 5.03 2.34 13.19
C ALA A 242 5.09 3.64 12.36
N GLY A 243 5.78 4.69 12.83
CA GLY A 243 5.90 5.98 12.12
C GLY A 243 4.94 7.08 12.60
N ILE A 244 4.14 6.80 13.62
CA ILE A 244 3.22 7.79 14.22
C ILE A 244 4.00 8.69 15.16
N THR A 245 3.92 9.99 14.91
CA THR A 245 4.67 10.99 15.67
C THR A 245 3.84 11.57 16.82
N SER A 246 2.51 11.65 16.67
CA SER A 246 1.62 12.03 17.77
C SER A 246 0.16 11.62 17.54
N ILE A 247 -0.58 11.51 18.65
CA ILE A 247 -2.03 11.30 18.67
C ILE A 247 -2.62 12.23 19.72
N HIS A 248 -3.68 12.94 19.36
CA HIS A 248 -4.47 13.75 20.27
C HIS A 248 -5.92 13.27 20.23
N ILE A 249 -6.50 13.01 21.41
CA ILE A 249 -7.88 12.58 21.56
C ILE A 249 -8.54 13.51 22.57
N ASP A 250 -9.63 14.15 22.17
CA ASP A 250 -10.44 14.99 23.04
C ASP A 250 -11.95 14.75 22.79
N GLU A 251 -12.79 15.56 23.43
CA GLU A 251 -14.24 15.52 23.25
C GLU A 251 -14.71 15.93 21.85
N ASN A 252 -13.87 16.62 21.08
CA ASN A 252 -14.18 17.14 19.74
C ASN A 252 -13.73 16.18 18.63
N GLY A 253 -12.78 15.29 18.91
CA GLY A 253 -12.33 14.30 17.94
C GLY A 253 -10.99 13.64 18.25
N VAL A 254 -10.47 13.01 17.20
CA VAL A 254 -9.17 12.36 17.16
C VAL A 254 -8.33 13.02 16.08
N ILE A 255 -7.12 13.43 16.44
CA ILE A 255 -6.11 13.95 15.50
C ILE A 255 -4.89 13.03 15.56
N ILE A 256 -4.47 12.52 14.42
CA ILE A 256 -3.31 11.63 14.28
C ILE A 256 -2.28 12.32 13.40
N HIS A 257 -1.01 12.28 13.79
CA HIS A 257 0.11 12.68 12.94
C HIS A 257 1.00 11.46 12.69
N GLU A 258 1.22 11.14 11.42
CA GLU A 258 2.00 10.00 10.99
C GLU A 258 2.95 10.37 9.86
N GLU A 259 4.17 9.83 9.92
CA GLU A 259 5.17 9.94 8.88
C GLU A 259 5.45 8.56 8.30
N ARG A 260 5.43 8.45 6.97
CA ARG A 260 5.70 7.20 6.26
C ARG A 260 6.64 7.40 5.10
N THR A 261 7.61 6.51 5.00
CA THR A 261 8.36 6.29 3.76
C THR A 261 7.57 5.34 2.86
N LEU A 262 7.32 5.76 1.62
CA LEU A 262 6.74 4.93 0.56
C LEU A 262 7.84 4.59 -0.44
N THR A 263 8.18 3.31 -0.54
CA THR A 263 9.08 2.82 -1.58
C THR A 263 8.29 2.47 -2.83
N ALA A 264 8.78 2.88 -4.00
CA ALA A 264 8.18 2.50 -5.28
C ALA A 264 8.12 0.96 -5.41
N SER A 265 7.06 0.43 -6.02
CA SER A 265 6.92 -1.01 -6.22
C SER A 265 6.08 -1.34 -7.44
N ASN A 266 6.58 -2.25 -8.28
CA ASN A 266 5.77 -2.93 -9.29
C ASN A 266 5.12 -4.21 -8.77
N SER A 267 5.30 -4.54 -7.49
CA SER A 267 4.63 -5.69 -6.87
C SER A 267 3.19 -5.31 -6.55
N PHE A 268 2.32 -5.43 -7.56
CA PHE A 268 0.86 -5.25 -7.46
C PHE A 268 0.22 -6.17 -6.39
N ALA A 269 0.99 -7.10 -5.85
CA ALA A 269 0.70 -7.92 -4.68
C ALA A 269 0.28 -7.15 -3.41
N CYS A 270 0.68 -5.89 -3.28
CA CYS A 270 0.31 -5.05 -2.13
C CYS A 270 -0.90 -4.16 -2.41
N VAL A 271 -1.32 -4.02 -3.67
CA VAL A 271 -2.51 -3.25 -4.03
C VAL A 271 -3.68 -4.22 -3.94
N GLY A 272 -4.31 -4.26 -2.76
CA GLY A 272 -5.30 -5.27 -2.38
C GLY A 272 -6.24 -5.63 -3.54
N ILE A 273 -6.06 -6.86 -4.04
CA ILE A 273 -6.90 -7.46 -5.06
C ILE A 273 -8.34 -7.32 -4.60
N ILE A 274 -9.11 -6.58 -5.39
CA ILE A 274 -10.56 -6.51 -5.26
C ILE A 274 -11.09 -7.74 -5.98
N LEU A 275 -11.14 -8.84 -5.24
CA LEU A 275 -12.14 -9.88 -5.45
C LEU A 275 -13.04 -9.83 -4.23
#